data_AF-A0A292PT23-F1
#
_entry.id   AF-A0A292PT23-F1
#
_cell.length_a   1.000
_cell.length_b   1.000
_cell.length_c   1.000
_cell.angle_alpha   90.00
_cell.angle_beta   90.00
_cell.angle_gamma   90.00
#
_symmetry.space_group_name_H-M   'P 1'
#
loop_
_entity.id
_entity.type
_entity.pdbx_description
1 polymer ?
#
loop_
_entity_poly.entity_id
_entity_poly.type
_entity_poly.pdbx_seq_one_letter_code
_entity_poly.pdbx_strand_id
1 'polypeptide(L)'
;MANPHEYAIERALEAIEHGMSEKKACLEFKVSSGTIQGRRAGASTSCESHTFMQHLTANQEDALVAWILEQEERGFAPSHTRVRKMAEKIIESGGRSIMIGKSWVPRFLLRHPNVATLLGKPIDSKRIRRTQPGLMRQFFNQFNTV
;
A
#
# COMPACT_ATOMS: atom_id res chain seq x y z
N MET A 1 -9.25 -0.89 -3.25
CA MET A 1 -10.24 -1.79 -3.87
C MET A 1 -10.34 -3.02 -2.99
N ALA A 2 -11.53 -3.32 -2.45
CA ALA A 2 -11.76 -4.50 -1.62
C ALA A 2 -11.40 -5.77 -2.40
N ASN A 3 -10.81 -6.76 -1.72
CA ASN A 3 -10.51 -8.07 -2.29
C ASN A 3 -11.83 -8.66 -2.85
N PRO A 4 -11.93 -9.01 -4.15
CA PRO A 4 -13.19 -9.49 -4.75
C PRO A 4 -13.82 -10.67 -4.01
N HIS A 5 -13.00 -11.53 -3.39
CA HIS A 5 -13.46 -12.65 -2.59
C HIS A 5 -14.04 -12.21 -1.23
N GLU A 6 -13.43 -11.23 -0.57
CA GLU A 6 -13.95 -10.66 0.70
C GLU A 6 -15.28 -9.93 0.48
N TYR A 7 -15.38 -9.18 -0.63
CA TYR A 7 -16.63 -8.54 -1.01
C TYR A 7 -17.76 -9.55 -1.25
N ALA A 8 -17.47 -10.70 -1.89
CA ALA A 8 -18.45 -11.76 -2.08
C ALA A 8 -18.92 -12.37 -0.74
N ILE A 9 -18.02 -12.51 0.24
CA ILE A 9 -18.35 -12.99 1.59
C ILE A 9 -19.26 -11.99 2.32
N GLU A 10 -18.93 -10.70 2.27
CA GLU A 10 -19.71 -9.63 2.91
C GLU A 10 -21.13 -9.56 2.34
N ARG A 11 -21.26 -9.57 1.00
CA ARG A 11 -22.56 -9.61 0.32
C ARG A 11 -23.37 -10.87 0.64
N ALA A 12 -22.71 -12.01 0.81
CA ALA A 12 -23.37 -13.24 1.22
C ALA A 12 -23.90 -13.17 2.65
N LEU A 13 -23.16 -12.53 3.58
CA LEU A 13 -23.61 -12.32 4.95
C LEU A 13 -24.80 -11.37 5.03
N GLU A 14 -24.76 -10.25 4.31
CA GLU A 14 -25.89 -9.31 4.21
C GLU A 14 -27.15 -10.00 3.68
N ALA A 15 -27.01 -10.82 2.63
CA ALA A 15 -28.14 -11.55 2.07
C ALA A 15 -28.77 -12.52 3.09
N ILE A 16 -27.95 -13.16 3.94
CA ILE A 16 -28.43 -14.05 5.01
C ILE A 16 -29.17 -13.25 6.08
N GLU A 17 -28.65 -12.08 6.46
CA GLU A 17 -29.30 -11.17 7.42
C GLU A 17 -30.66 -10.67 6.89
N HIS A 18 -30.76 -10.43 5.58
CA HIS A 18 -32.02 -10.12 4.89
C HIS A 18 -32.94 -11.33 4.65
N GLY A 19 -32.67 -12.49 5.26
CA GLY A 19 -33.55 -13.65 5.27
C GLY A 19 -33.29 -14.69 4.17
N MET A 20 -32.18 -14.58 3.42
CA MET A 20 -31.76 -15.63 2.50
C MET A 20 -31.22 -16.84 3.27
N SER A 21 -31.52 -18.06 2.81
CA SER A 21 -30.93 -19.26 3.41
C SER A 21 -29.43 -19.34 3.11
N GLU A 22 -28.65 -19.85 4.06
CA GLU A 22 -27.19 -19.94 3.93
C GLU A 22 -26.75 -20.71 2.68
N LYS A 23 -27.43 -21.82 2.36
CA LYS A 23 -27.15 -22.60 1.14
C LYS A 23 -27.37 -21.79 -0.13
N LYS A 24 -28.42 -20.96 -0.18
CA LYS A 24 -28.74 -20.12 -1.33
C LYS A 24 -27.71 -19.00 -1.48
N ALA A 25 -27.32 -18.35 -0.38
CA ALA A 25 -26.27 -17.34 -0.39
C ALA A 25 -24.91 -17.91 -0.82
N CYS A 26 -24.54 -19.10 -0.34
CA CYS A 26 -23.30 -19.78 -0.76
C CYS A 26 -23.28 -20.06 -2.28
N LEU A 27 -24.41 -20.50 -2.84
CA LEU A 27 -24.54 -20.77 -4.27
C LEU A 27 -24.46 -19.48 -5.11
N GLU A 28 -25.20 -18.45 -4.69
CA GLU A 28 -25.30 -17.17 -5.40
C GLU A 28 -23.95 -16.45 -5.47
N PHE A 29 -23.26 -16.35 -4.32
CA PHE A 29 -22.01 -15.60 -4.19
C PHE A 29 -20.76 -16.48 -4.39
N LYS A 30 -20.93 -17.78 -4.66
CA LYS A 30 -19.85 -18.77 -4.84
C LYS A 30 -18.86 -18.82 -3.66
N VAL A 31 -19.39 -18.75 -2.44
CA VAL A 31 -18.63 -18.83 -1.19
C VAL A 31 -18.93 -20.15 -0.49
N SER A 32 -17.94 -20.75 0.18
CA SER A 32 -18.17 -21.98 0.95
C SER A 32 -18.91 -21.72 2.26
N SER A 33 -19.83 -22.61 2.63
CA SER A 33 -20.60 -22.51 3.90
C SER A 33 -19.68 -22.49 5.12
N GLY A 34 -18.59 -23.26 5.13
CA GLY A 34 -17.59 -23.20 6.22
C GLY A 34 -16.95 -21.81 6.39
N THR A 35 -16.76 -21.06 5.30
CA THR A 35 -16.27 -19.67 5.36
C THR A 35 -17.33 -18.77 6.00
N ILE A 36 -18.58 -18.85 5.56
CA ILE A 36 -19.70 -18.06 6.12
C ILE A 36 -19.89 -18.36 7.61
N GLN A 37 -19.88 -19.63 7.99
CA GLN A 37 -20.02 -20.06 9.38
C GLN A 37 -18.86 -19.54 10.24
N GLY A 38 -17.62 -19.65 9.74
CA GLY A 38 -16.44 -19.08 10.41
C GLY A 38 -16.56 -17.57 10.61
N ARG A 39 -17.04 -16.83 9.60
CA ARG A 39 -17.27 -15.38 9.72
C ARG A 39 -18.35 -15.02 10.72
N ARG A 40 -19.47 -15.76 10.76
CA ARG A 40 -20.51 -15.58 11.78
C ARG A 40 -19.99 -15.89 13.19
N ALA A 41 -19.01 -16.77 13.32
CA ALA A 41 -18.32 -17.08 14.58
C ALA A 41 -17.21 -16.07 14.95
N GLY A 42 -17.00 -15.01 14.14
CA GLY A 42 -16.02 -13.96 14.41
C GLY A 42 -14.63 -14.21 13.82
N ALA A 43 -14.47 -15.11 12.85
CA ALA A 43 -13.19 -15.31 12.19
C ALA A 43 -12.75 -14.04 11.42
N SER A 44 -11.50 -13.65 11.63
CA SER A 44 -10.88 -12.50 10.97
C SER A 44 -10.70 -12.73 9.47
N THR A 45 -10.59 -11.64 8.72
CA THR A 45 -10.25 -11.70 7.28
C THR A 45 -8.89 -12.34 7.06
N SER A 46 -8.66 -12.85 5.86
CA SER A 46 -7.32 -13.33 5.49
C SER A 46 -6.29 -12.20 5.64
N CYS A 47 -6.64 -10.97 5.27
CA CYS A 47 -5.75 -9.81 5.43
C CYS A 47 -5.37 -9.53 6.89
N GLU A 48 -6.34 -9.57 7.81
CA GLU A 48 -6.11 -9.39 9.25
C GLU A 48 -5.30 -10.54 9.82
N SER A 49 -5.64 -11.77 9.44
CA SER A 49 -4.92 -12.98 9.84
C SER A 49 -3.44 -12.91 9.45
N HIS A 50 -3.10 -12.33 8.31
CA HIS A 50 -1.71 -12.25 7.85
C HIS A 50 -0.94 -11.05 8.40
N THR A 51 -1.54 -10.19 9.22
CA THR A 51 -0.86 -9.01 9.80
C THR A 51 0.37 -9.40 10.62
N PHE A 52 0.31 -10.49 11.39
CA PHE A 52 1.45 -10.97 12.18
C PHE A 52 2.63 -11.47 11.33
N MET A 53 2.37 -11.86 10.08
CA MET A 53 3.41 -12.28 9.13
C MET A 53 4.05 -11.09 8.38
N GLN A 54 3.55 -9.87 8.58
CA GLN A 54 4.11 -8.69 7.94
C GLN A 54 5.40 -8.25 8.65
N HIS A 55 6.36 -7.75 7.87
CA HIS A 55 7.64 -7.28 8.40
C HIS A 55 7.48 -6.03 9.27
N LEU A 56 6.53 -5.16 8.92
CA LEU A 56 6.18 -3.93 9.62
C LEU A 56 4.87 -4.13 10.38
N THR A 57 4.77 -3.59 11.59
CA THR A 57 3.50 -3.50 12.32
C THR A 57 2.58 -2.46 11.68
N ALA A 58 1.28 -2.49 12.00
CA ALA A 58 0.33 -1.50 11.49
C ALA A 58 0.80 -0.05 11.72
N ASN A 59 1.21 0.27 12.96
CA ASN A 59 1.74 1.60 13.30
C ASN A 59 2.98 1.99 12.48
N GLN A 60 3.85 1.02 12.16
CA GLN A 60 5.03 1.26 11.33
C GLN A 60 4.65 1.46 9.85
N GLU A 61 3.64 0.76 9.35
CA GLU A 61 3.09 1.00 8.02
C GLU A 61 2.44 2.39 7.94
N ASP A 62 1.68 2.80 8.96
CA ASP A 62 1.06 4.13 9.02
C ASP A 62 2.10 5.25 9.03
N ALA A 63 3.19 5.08 9.78
CA ALA A 63 4.32 6.01 9.77
C ALA A 63 4.98 6.10 8.38
N LEU A 64 5.11 4.96 7.67
CA LEU A 64 5.63 4.94 6.31
C LEU A 64 4.68 5.63 5.32
N VAL A 65 3.36 5.45 5.48
CA VAL A 65 2.32 6.13 4.69
C VAL A 65 2.40 7.64 4.92
N ALA A 66 2.45 8.10 6.17
CA ALA A 66 2.58 9.50 6.51
C ALA A 66 3.84 10.12 5.89
N TRP A 67 4.97 9.41 5.93
CA TRP A 67 6.19 9.82 5.26
C TRP A 67 6.02 9.93 3.73
N ILE A 68 5.32 9.00 3.07
CA ILE A 68 5.05 9.08 1.63
C ILE A 68 4.22 10.33 1.29
N LEU A 69 3.20 10.64 2.09
CA LEU A 69 2.35 11.80 1.91
C LEU A 69 3.12 13.11 2.10
N GLU A 70 3.96 13.21 3.14
CA GLU A 70 4.83 14.37 3.37
C GLU A 70 5.83 14.58 2.21
N GLN A 71 6.35 13.50 1.63
CA GLN A 71 7.21 13.60 0.45
C GLN A 71 6.46 14.12 -0.78
N GLU A 72 5.18 13.75 -0.94
CA GLU A 72 4.35 14.21 -2.05
C GLU A 72 3.95 15.69 -1.90
N GLU A 73 3.59 16.13 -0.69
CA GLU A 73 3.32 17.54 -0.38
C GLU A 73 4.53 18.43 -0.72
N ARG A 74 5.75 17.90 -0.56
CA ARG A 74 7.00 18.57 -0.95
C ARG A 74 7.33 18.48 -2.44
N GLY A 75 6.48 17.85 -3.25
CA GLY A 75 6.68 17.63 -4.68
C GLY A 75 7.66 16.51 -5.03
N PHE A 76 8.03 15.65 -4.08
CA PHE A 76 9.02 14.59 -4.23
C PHE A 76 8.44 13.19 -4.00
N ALA A 77 7.47 12.78 -4.82
CA ALA A 77 6.92 11.42 -4.74
C ALA A 77 8.04 10.34 -4.76
N PRO A 78 8.16 9.51 -3.70
CA PRO A 78 9.24 8.54 -3.59
C PRO A 78 9.06 7.40 -4.60
N SER A 79 10.16 6.79 -5.05
CA SER A 79 10.07 5.60 -5.90
C SER A 79 9.84 4.33 -5.06
N HIS A 80 9.37 3.23 -5.67
CA HIS A 80 9.22 1.95 -4.98
C HIS A 80 10.52 1.50 -4.27
N THR A 81 11.68 1.79 -4.86
CA THR A 81 12.98 1.48 -4.24
C THR A 81 13.24 2.34 -3.01
N ARG A 82 12.88 3.63 -3.03
CA ARG A 82 13.00 4.51 -1.85
C ARG A 82 12.07 4.07 -0.74
N VAL A 83 10.81 3.72 -1.07
CA VAL A 83 9.84 3.20 -0.10
C VAL A 83 10.35 1.92 0.56
N ARG A 84 10.89 0.97 -0.23
CA ARG A 84 11.50 -0.25 0.31
C ARG A 84 12.65 0.04 1.28
N LYS A 85 13.58 0.92 0.89
CA LYS A 85 14.71 1.30 1.75
C LYS A 85 14.27 2.00 3.03
N MET A 86 13.22 2.81 2.95
CA MET A 86 12.66 3.46 4.14
C MET A 86 12.01 2.44 5.07
N ALA A 87 11.27 1.47 4.52
CA ALA A 87 10.72 0.36 5.28
C ALA A 87 11.83 -0.46 5.98
N GLU A 88 12.92 -0.79 5.28
CA GLU A 88 14.08 -1.47 5.87
C GLU A 88 14.67 -0.69 7.05
N LYS A 89 14.83 0.63 6.91
CA LYS A 89 15.30 1.50 8.02
C LYS A 89 14.38 1.49 9.24
N ILE A 90 13.07 1.44 9.03
CA ILE A 90 12.09 1.37 10.15
C ILE A 90 12.20 0.01 10.86
N ILE A 91 12.52 -1.07 10.13
CA ILE A 91 12.75 -2.38 10.73
C ILE A 91 14.06 -2.38 11.52
N GLU A 92 15.13 -1.80 10.95
CA GLU A 92 16.45 -1.65 11.58
C GLU A 92 16.38 -0.84 12.88
N SER A 93 15.60 0.25 12.91
CA SER A 93 15.40 1.03 14.13
C SER A 93 14.65 0.26 15.21
N GLY A 94 13.85 -0.73 14.84
CA GLY A 94 13.21 -1.68 15.74
C GLY A 94 14.11 -2.85 16.19
N GLY A 95 15.42 -2.81 15.88
CA GLY A 95 16.39 -3.83 16.29
C GLY A 95 16.39 -5.11 15.45
N ARG A 96 15.71 -5.11 14.31
CA ARG A 96 15.68 -6.24 13.37
C ARG A 96 16.38 -5.84 12.07
N SER A 97 17.26 -6.68 11.54
CA SER A 97 17.90 -6.43 10.24
C SER A 97 17.38 -7.43 9.23
N ILE A 98 16.39 -7.03 8.43
CA ILE A 98 15.73 -7.91 7.44
C ILE A 98 15.72 -7.19 6.09
N MET A 99 16.18 -7.90 5.06
CA MET A 99 16.04 -7.42 3.68
C MET A 99 14.62 -7.67 3.18
N ILE A 100 13.96 -6.61 2.69
CA ILE A 100 12.60 -6.71 2.20
C ILE A 100 12.62 -7.12 0.73
N GLY A 101 11.85 -8.16 0.37
CA GLY A 101 11.72 -8.61 -1.02
C GLY A 101 11.10 -7.57 -1.96
N LYS A 102 11.38 -7.68 -3.28
CA LYS A 102 10.84 -6.75 -4.30
C LYS A 102 9.31 -6.72 -4.35
N SER A 103 8.66 -7.85 -4.09
CA SER A 103 7.20 -8.02 -4.10
C SER A 103 6.49 -7.40 -2.90
N TRP A 104 7.22 -6.92 -1.89
CA TRP A 104 6.63 -6.34 -0.69
C TRP A 104 5.96 -4.99 -0.99
N VAL A 105 6.60 -4.10 -1.74
CA VAL A 105 6.06 -2.76 -2.05
C VAL A 105 4.72 -2.84 -2.80
N PRO A 106 4.57 -3.67 -3.86
CA PRO A 106 3.25 -3.88 -4.49
C PRO A 106 2.17 -4.34 -3.49
N ARG A 107 2.52 -5.24 -2.55
CA ARG A 107 1.57 -5.71 -1.52
C ARG A 107 1.24 -4.63 -0.50
N PHE A 108 2.22 -3.82 -0.10
CA PHE A 108 2.02 -2.65 0.76
C PHE A 108 1.06 -1.67 0.10
N LEU A 109 1.23 -1.38 -1.19
CA LEU A 109 0.32 -0.48 -1.93
C LEU A 109 -1.10 -1.04 -2.10
N LEU A 110 -1.24 -2.37 -2.19
CA LEU A 110 -2.56 -3.00 -2.19
C LEU A 110 -3.30 -2.80 -0.85
N ARG A 111 -2.56 -2.74 0.27
CA ARG A 111 -3.13 -2.43 1.59
C ARG A 111 -3.41 -0.94 1.79
N HIS A 112 -2.59 -0.08 1.19
CA HIS A 112 -2.65 1.37 1.34
C HIS A 112 -2.99 2.06 -0.01
N PRO A 113 -4.24 1.97 -0.49
CA PRO A 113 -4.63 2.49 -1.80
C PRO A 113 -4.54 4.02 -1.89
N ASN A 114 -4.56 4.74 -0.77
CA ASN A 114 -4.37 6.19 -0.66
C ASN A 114 -2.99 6.65 -1.17
N VAL A 115 -1.94 5.85 -0.98
CA VAL A 115 -0.59 6.16 -1.47
C VAL A 115 -0.24 5.42 -2.76
N ALA A 116 -1.03 4.43 -3.16
CA ALA A 116 -0.81 3.65 -4.38
C ALA A 116 -0.83 4.49 -5.66
N THR A 117 -1.68 5.53 -5.71
CA THR A 117 -1.80 6.45 -6.85
C THR A 117 -0.63 7.43 -6.93
N LEU A 118 0.04 7.71 -5.81
CA LEU A 118 1.18 8.62 -5.71
C LEU A 118 2.48 7.96 -6.18
N LEU A 119 2.57 6.64 -6.02
CA LEU A 119 3.71 5.85 -6.47
C LEU A 119 3.47 5.34 -7.89
N GLY A 120 3.99 6.03 -8.90
CA GLY A 120 3.73 5.56 -10.27
C GLY A 120 4.51 6.18 -11.41
N LYS A 121 5.10 7.36 -11.26
CA LYS A 121 5.95 7.92 -12.32
C LYS A 121 7.16 8.60 -11.71
N PRO A 122 8.37 8.01 -11.77
CA PRO A 122 9.55 8.86 -11.73
C PRO A 122 9.34 9.93 -12.80
N ILE A 123 9.51 11.21 -12.44
CA ILE A 123 9.72 12.24 -13.46
C ILE A 123 10.79 11.66 -14.38
N ASP A 124 10.45 11.51 -15.67
CA ASP A 124 11.30 10.87 -16.65
C ASP A 124 12.73 11.37 -16.42
N SER A 125 13.66 10.46 -16.14
CA SER A 125 15.05 10.84 -15.86
C SER A 125 15.64 11.64 -17.03
N LYS A 126 15.05 11.50 -18.23
CA LYS A 126 15.30 12.33 -19.41
C LYS A 126 14.82 13.77 -19.27
N ARG A 127 13.71 14.03 -18.57
CA ARG A 127 13.25 15.38 -18.19
C ARG A 127 14.18 16.02 -17.17
N ILE A 128 14.61 15.28 -16.14
CA ILE A 128 15.60 15.77 -15.16
C ILE A 128 16.95 16.07 -15.83
N ARG A 129 17.38 15.25 -16.79
CA ARG A 129 18.59 15.51 -17.60
C ARG A 129 18.42 16.67 -18.61
N ARG A 130 17.19 16.97 -19.05
CA ARG A 130 16.89 18.13 -19.92
C ARG A 130 16.92 19.46 -19.18
N THR A 131 16.80 19.47 -17.85
CA THR A 131 17.35 20.53 -17.00
C THR A 131 18.88 20.45 -17.05
N GLN A 132 19.42 20.90 -18.18
CA GLN A 132 20.83 20.98 -18.52
C GLN A 132 21.66 21.57 -17.36
N PRO A 133 22.77 20.92 -16.94
CA PRO A 133 23.71 21.49 -15.97
C PRO A 133 24.21 22.88 -16.38
N GLY A 134 24.31 23.13 -17.70
CA GLY A 134 24.68 24.43 -18.25
C GLY A 134 23.65 25.53 -18.01
N LEU A 135 22.35 25.22 -18.15
CA LEU A 135 21.26 26.19 -17.97
C LEU A 135 21.09 26.58 -16.49
N MET A 136 21.30 25.62 -15.57
CA MET A 136 21.31 25.89 -14.12
C MET A 136 22.49 26.79 -13.71
N ARG A 137 23.69 26.56 -14.27
CA ARG A 137 24.85 27.45 -14.02
C ARG A 137 24.64 28.84 -14.58
N GLN A 138 24.04 28.95 -15.77
CA GLN A 138 23.79 30.23 -16.41
C GLN A 138 22.76 31.06 -15.62
N PHE A 139 21.70 30.41 -15.13
CA PHE A 139 20.71 31.04 -14.24
C PHE A 139 21.36 31.53 -12.94
N PHE A 140 22.13 30.69 -12.25
CA PHE A 140 22.81 31.08 -11.00
C PHE A 140 23.86 32.18 -11.19
N ASN A 141 24.60 32.17 -12.30
CA ASN A 141 25.57 33.22 -12.60
C ASN A 141 24.89 34.56 -12.88
N GLN A 142 23.70 34.55 -13.50
CA GLN A 142 22.94 35.77 -13.77
C GLN A 142 22.41 36.44 -12.49
N PHE A 143 22.16 35.67 -11.43
CA PHE A 143 21.73 36.17 -10.11
C PHE A 143 22.87 36.53 -9.15
N ASN A 144 24.11 36.10 -9.42
CA ASN A 144 25.29 36.40 -8.58
C ASN A 144 26.11 37.60 -9.10
N THR A 145 25.65 38.28 -10.14
CA THR A 145 26.23 39.55 -10.60
C THR A 145 25.51 40.71 -9.91
N VAL A 146 25.95 41.05 -8.70
CA VAL A 146 25.83 42.39 -8.09
C VAL A 146 27.24 42.87 -7.81
#